data_AF-A0A7S4A0C6-F1
#
_entry.id   AF-A0A7S4A0C6-F1
#
_cell.length_a   1.000
_cell.length_b   1.000
_cell.length_c   1.000
_cell.angle_alpha   90.00
_cell.angle_beta   90.00
_cell.angle_gamma   90.00
#
_symmetry.space_group_name_H-M   'P 1'
#
loop_
_entity.id
_entity.type
_entity.pdbx_description
1 polymer ?
#
loop_
_entity_poly.entity_id
_entity_poly.type
_entity_poly.pdbx_seq_one_letter_code
_entity_poly.pdbx_strand_id
1 'polypeptide(L)'
;MDDPMHDEARTLAADQSAEAIREAYAREQAAAADDKAAPLVQGVDDEWADWRGCVCGGSYYGEMVACEGGCDNWFHFACVGLTRLPRGEWLCQDCKKPKKRRVEKQPEPLPSPPKKKKENRAHSKEERKDREELEALVEKARPLRFEGGMAPADHACAGAGFCSLDPKVFAPLRQLHGSIVAALKRGKLLQSWEGKGSDVRKKGYAFLPASLAKWDRKRLEACGLQFWAPEKEGLDAKRDCEANWRSSFTLLEQDVDRKARKALAAVVDLVKERVAEKYRKYVSLENLIALQPNLHNDARHLPPHLDFPMHEGFGVVIVTIQMAGPPSIIALLKGTESDFEVFTEEQREKCWTFPLQVGDCYVLSGDARNVCDHGVLCGSSRRSAGADEPRESMNLRFGLHTPAFANKEVYWQFAPRKEPRKPKREPKPRAAPTRASARLAKPPAAADTTTKP
;
A
#
# COMPACT_ATOMS: atom_id res chain seq x y z
N MET A 1 -0.28 31.74 -11.93
CA MET A 1 0.82 31.44 -12.85
C MET A 1 1.88 30.80 -11.99
N ASP A 2 1.94 29.47 -12.00
CA ASP A 2 2.91 28.73 -11.20
C ASP A 2 4.28 28.79 -11.89
N ASP A 3 5.30 29.10 -11.10
CA ASP A 3 6.66 29.43 -11.56
C ASP A 3 7.40 28.18 -12.06
N PRO A 4 7.77 28.10 -13.35
CA PRO A 4 8.45 26.94 -13.94
C PRO A 4 9.79 26.62 -13.29
N MET A 5 10.47 27.57 -12.64
CA MET A 5 11.73 27.28 -11.93
C MET A 5 11.54 26.39 -10.69
N HIS A 6 10.35 26.38 -10.08
CA HIS A 6 10.11 25.56 -8.89
C HIS A 6 9.83 24.08 -9.22
N ASP A 7 9.27 23.81 -10.41
CA ASP A 7 9.00 22.44 -10.89
C ASP A 7 10.28 21.73 -11.37
N GLU A 8 11.21 22.47 -12.00
CA GLU A 8 12.53 21.94 -12.38
C GLU A 8 13.36 21.57 -11.14
N ALA A 9 13.37 22.41 -10.10
CA ALA A 9 14.11 22.16 -8.86
C ALA A 9 13.58 20.92 -8.11
N ARG A 10 12.27 20.67 -8.11
CA ARG A 10 11.67 19.46 -7.51
C ARG A 10 12.00 18.21 -8.30
N THR A 11 11.96 18.31 -9.63
CA THR A 11 12.34 17.21 -10.52
C THR A 11 13.81 16.82 -10.32
N LEU A 12 14.70 17.82 -10.24
CA LEU A 12 16.12 17.63 -9.97
C LEU A 12 16.36 16.97 -8.60
N ALA A 13 15.65 17.41 -7.55
CA ALA A 13 15.77 16.85 -6.21
C ALA A 13 15.27 15.40 -6.11
N ALA A 14 14.21 15.04 -6.85
CA ALA A 14 13.72 13.66 -6.95
C ALA A 14 14.72 12.75 -7.69
N ASP A 15 15.32 13.25 -8.78
CA ASP A 15 16.31 12.49 -9.55
C ASP A 15 17.63 12.33 -8.79
N GLN A 16 18.07 13.34 -8.04
CA GLN A 16 19.22 13.27 -7.12
C GLN A 16 18.96 12.29 -5.97
N SER A 17 17.72 12.21 -5.47
CA SER A 17 17.35 11.22 -4.45
C SER A 17 17.45 9.80 -5.02
N ALA A 18 16.88 9.56 -6.22
CA ALA A 18 16.99 8.30 -6.96
C ALA A 18 18.46 7.88 -7.18
N GLU A 19 19.34 8.84 -7.46
CA GLU A 19 20.78 8.62 -7.65
C GLU A 19 21.52 8.30 -6.36
N ALA A 20 21.26 9.03 -5.27
CA ALA A 20 21.84 8.76 -3.96
C ALA A 20 21.50 7.35 -3.46
N ILE A 21 20.31 6.83 -3.79
CA ILE A 21 19.88 5.46 -3.47
C ILE A 21 20.68 4.45 -4.28
N ARG A 22 20.84 4.69 -5.59
CA ARG A 22 21.67 3.85 -6.46
C ARG A 22 23.11 3.80 -5.95
N GLU A 23 23.65 4.94 -5.51
CA GLU A 23 25.00 5.01 -4.96
C GLU A 23 25.13 4.28 -3.61
N ALA A 24 24.22 4.51 -2.67
CA ALA A 24 24.24 3.84 -1.38
C ALA A 24 24.13 2.31 -1.54
N TYR A 25 23.26 1.88 -2.46
CA TYR A 25 23.06 0.49 -2.79
C TYR A 25 24.29 -0.13 -3.49
N ALA A 26 24.90 0.58 -4.45
CA ALA A 26 26.12 0.13 -5.13
C ALA A 26 27.32 0.02 -4.18
N ARG A 27 27.47 0.96 -3.24
CA ARG A 27 28.52 0.90 -2.20
C ARG A 27 28.39 -0.33 -1.31
N GLU A 28 27.17 -0.75 -1.01
CA GLU A 28 26.90 -1.91 -0.18
C GLU A 28 27.06 -3.23 -0.93
N GLN A 29 26.70 -3.29 -2.22
CA GLN A 29 27.05 -4.44 -3.07
C GLN A 29 28.56 -4.59 -3.21
N ALA A 30 29.28 -3.48 -3.31
CA ALA A 30 30.75 -3.47 -3.29
C ALA A 30 31.28 -3.95 -1.93
N ALA A 31 30.66 -3.55 -0.81
CA ALA A 31 31.02 -4.02 0.53
C ALA A 31 30.67 -5.50 0.77
N ALA A 32 29.57 -6.00 0.19
CA ALA A 32 29.14 -7.39 0.31
C ALA A 32 29.96 -8.37 -0.56
N ALA A 33 30.62 -7.86 -1.61
CA ALA A 33 31.50 -8.63 -2.47
C ALA A 33 32.87 -8.95 -1.83
N ASP A 34 33.25 -8.24 -0.77
CA ASP A 34 34.62 -8.23 -0.25
C ASP A 34 34.81 -8.87 1.13
N ASP A 35 33.85 -9.64 1.70
CA ASP A 35 34.12 -10.26 3.00
C ASP A 35 33.53 -11.65 3.30
N LYS A 36 34.45 -12.54 3.69
CA LYS A 36 34.18 -13.72 4.50
C LYS A 36 33.94 -13.24 5.94
N ALA A 37 32.80 -13.64 6.51
CA ALA A 37 32.39 -13.44 7.90
C ALA A 37 31.88 -12.02 8.24
N ALA A 38 30.60 -11.94 8.59
CA ALA A 38 29.92 -10.76 9.12
C ALA A 38 30.57 -10.25 10.42
N PRO A 39 30.32 -8.97 10.76
CA PRO A 39 29.34 -8.72 11.82
C PRO A 39 28.34 -7.58 11.52
N LEU A 40 27.21 -7.70 12.22
CA LEU A 40 25.99 -6.92 12.12
C LEU A 40 25.97 -5.71 13.09
N VAL A 41 25.27 -4.67 12.61
CA VAL A 41 24.64 -3.51 13.29
C VAL A 41 25.52 -2.30 13.63
N GLN A 42 25.34 -1.22 12.86
CA GLN A 42 25.43 0.16 13.37
C GLN A 42 24.34 1.04 12.73
N GLY A 43 23.72 1.88 13.55
CA GLY A 43 22.75 2.90 13.15
C GLY A 43 21.77 3.19 14.27
N VAL A 44 22.20 4.00 15.24
CA VAL A 44 21.38 4.44 16.38
C VAL A 44 20.64 5.71 16.00
N ASP A 45 19.34 5.71 16.26
CA ASP A 45 18.41 6.81 16.00
C ASP A 45 18.78 8.08 16.79
N ASP A 46 18.38 9.23 16.24
CA ASP A 46 18.56 10.59 16.77
C ASP A 46 17.92 10.84 18.16
N GLU A 47 17.34 9.83 18.81
CA GLU A 47 16.80 9.88 20.18
C GLU A 47 17.87 9.66 21.28
N TRP A 48 19.07 9.18 20.94
CA TRP A 48 20.13 8.87 21.91
C TRP A 48 21.30 9.87 21.89
N ALA A 49 21.20 10.93 21.09
CA ALA A 49 22.25 11.94 20.95
C ALA A 49 22.62 12.61 22.30
N ASP A 50 21.65 12.72 23.20
CA ASP A 50 21.82 13.32 24.54
C ASP A 50 22.14 12.28 25.65
N TRP A 51 22.27 10.99 25.32
CA TRP A 51 22.57 9.95 26.30
C TRP A 51 24.01 10.08 26.83
N ARG A 52 24.14 10.23 28.16
CA ARG A 52 25.42 10.41 28.86
C ARG A 52 25.69 9.30 29.88
N GLY A 53 25.67 8.04 29.44
CA GLY A 53 25.87 6.86 30.30
C GLY A 53 27.30 6.30 30.38
N CYS A 54 28.23 6.79 29.53
CA CYS A 54 29.63 6.35 29.56
C CYS A 54 30.46 7.17 30.55
N VAL A 55 31.54 6.60 31.10
CA VAL A 55 32.49 7.28 32.01
C VAL A 55 33.12 8.54 31.42
N CYS A 56 33.15 8.69 30.10
CA CYS A 56 33.65 9.91 29.47
C CYS A 56 32.64 11.06 29.44
N GLY A 57 31.38 10.82 29.84
CA GLY A 57 30.30 11.81 29.71
C GLY A 57 30.02 12.23 28.26
N GLY A 58 30.43 11.42 27.29
CA GLY A 58 30.19 11.65 25.87
C GLY A 58 28.85 11.06 25.43
N SER A 59 28.38 11.52 24.27
CA SER A 59 27.18 10.99 23.61
C SER A 59 27.36 9.54 23.16
N TYR A 60 26.28 8.90 22.70
CA TYR A 60 26.34 7.59 22.07
C TYR A 60 27.07 7.67 20.72
N TYR A 61 28.17 6.93 20.54
CA TYR A 61 28.90 6.83 19.27
C TYR A 61 29.76 5.54 19.22
N GLY A 62 30.02 5.01 18.02
CA GLY A 62 30.89 3.84 17.85
C GLY A 62 30.40 2.56 18.55
N GLU A 63 31.33 1.64 18.83
CA GLU A 63 31.03 0.37 19.51
C GLU A 63 30.89 0.57 21.03
N MET A 64 29.82 0.02 21.63
CA MET A 64 29.56 0.13 23.06
C MET A 64 29.22 -1.23 23.70
N VAL A 65 29.57 -1.40 24.98
CA VAL A 65 29.29 -2.60 25.79
C VAL A 65 28.44 -2.23 27.01
N ALA A 66 27.46 -3.07 27.35
CA ALA A 66 26.67 -2.95 28.57
C ALA A 66 27.38 -3.66 29.74
N CYS A 67 27.32 -3.08 30.95
CA CYS A 67 27.83 -3.74 32.15
C CYS A 67 26.74 -4.60 32.80
N GLU A 68 27.01 -5.90 32.95
CA GLU A 68 26.04 -6.87 33.49
C GLU A 68 26.09 -7.00 35.04
N GLY A 69 26.95 -6.23 35.70
CA GLY A 69 27.10 -6.21 37.16
C GLY A 69 26.07 -5.38 37.93
N GLY A 70 24.89 -5.12 37.33
CA GLY A 70 23.77 -4.42 37.98
C GLY A 70 23.90 -2.90 38.08
N CYS A 71 24.80 -2.27 37.30
CA CYS A 71 24.88 -0.80 37.22
C CYS A 71 24.22 -0.22 35.97
N ASP A 72 23.72 -1.06 35.07
CA ASP A 72 22.97 -0.73 33.84
C ASP A 72 23.59 0.37 32.95
N ASN A 73 24.91 0.59 33.07
CA ASN A 73 25.64 1.58 32.29
C ASN A 73 26.22 0.98 31.00
N TRP A 74 26.33 1.85 29.98
CA TRP A 74 26.90 1.53 28.67
C TRP A 74 28.20 2.29 28.45
N PHE A 75 29.21 1.61 27.92
CA PHE A 75 30.56 2.14 27.79
C PHE A 75 31.06 2.02 26.36
N HIS A 76 31.66 3.08 25.82
CA HIS A 76 32.39 2.98 24.55
C HIS A 76 33.54 2.00 24.69
N PHE A 77 33.75 1.15 23.71
CA PHE A 77 34.84 0.19 23.67
C PHE A 77 36.19 0.87 23.95
N ALA A 78 36.46 1.98 23.26
CA ALA A 78 37.66 2.79 23.48
C ALA A 78 37.77 3.33 24.92
N CYS A 79 36.66 3.74 25.55
CA CYS A 79 36.66 4.26 26.92
C CYS A 79 36.93 3.18 27.99
N VAL A 80 36.75 1.90 27.65
CA VAL A 80 37.00 0.77 28.57
C VAL A 80 38.07 -0.20 28.07
N GLY A 81 38.82 0.20 27.03
CA GLY A 81 39.95 -0.57 26.49
C GLY A 81 39.56 -1.85 25.74
N LEU A 82 38.33 -1.93 25.23
CA LEU A 82 37.91 -3.00 24.33
C LEU A 82 38.20 -2.61 22.88
N THR A 83 38.59 -3.60 22.08
CA THR A 83 38.76 -3.46 20.62
C THR A 83 37.84 -4.38 19.84
N ARG A 84 37.02 -5.16 20.54
CA ARG A 84 36.02 -6.09 20.01
C ARG A 84 35.05 -6.48 21.12
N LEU A 85 33.86 -6.96 20.73
CA LEU A 85 32.86 -7.43 21.67
C LEU A 85 33.42 -8.58 22.54
N PRO A 86 33.38 -8.47 23.87
CA PRO A 86 33.83 -9.54 24.76
C PRO A 86 32.92 -10.77 24.60
N ARG A 87 33.51 -11.96 24.68
CA ARG A 87 32.74 -13.21 24.70
C ARG A 87 32.26 -13.47 26.11
N GLY A 88 30.94 -13.41 26.32
CA GLY A 88 30.30 -13.60 27.63
C GLY A 88 30.13 -12.29 28.40
N GLU A 89 29.76 -12.41 29.68
CA GLU A 89 29.40 -11.29 30.53
C GLU A 89 30.56 -10.30 30.69
N TRP A 90 30.28 -9.01 30.52
CA TRP A 90 31.29 -7.95 30.72
C TRP A 90 30.92 -7.06 31.90
N LEU A 91 31.91 -6.86 32.78
CA LEU A 91 31.78 -6.05 33.99
C LEU A 91 32.70 -4.82 33.92
N CYS A 92 32.17 -3.65 34.27
CA CYS A 92 32.94 -2.41 34.36
C CYS A 92 33.91 -2.44 35.55
N GLN A 93 34.85 -1.50 35.61
CA GLN A 93 35.85 -1.42 36.68
C GLN A 93 35.23 -1.26 38.08
N ASP A 94 34.01 -0.73 38.18
CA ASP A 94 33.33 -0.58 39.46
C ASP A 94 32.56 -1.84 39.87
N CYS A 95 31.96 -2.56 38.92
CA CYS A 95 31.32 -3.87 39.17
C CYS A 95 32.33 -5.02 39.33
N LYS A 96 33.58 -4.85 38.86
CA LYS A 96 34.69 -5.81 39.09
C LYS A 96 35.25 -5.76 40.51
N LYS A 97 35.01 -4.68 41.27
CA LYS A 97 35.55 -4.53 42.63
C LYS A 97 34.65 -5.28 43.63
N PRO A 98 35.19 -6.19 44.47
CA PRO A 98 34.41 -6.75 45.57
C PRO A 98 34.15 -5.67 46.61
N LYS A 99 32.94 -5.11 46.65
CA LYS A 99 32.55 -4.15 47.69
C LYS A 99 31.54 -4.76 48.64
N LYS A 100 31.92 -4.70 49.93
CA LYS A 100 31.20 -5.13 51.12
C LYS A 100 29.75 -4.60 51.11
N ARG A 101 28.82 -5.48 51.52
CA ARG A 101 27.39 -5.24 51.72
C ARG A 101 27.11 -3.80 52.17
N ARG A 102 26.42 -3.03 51.32
CA ARG A 102 25.69 -1.82 51.72
C ARG A 102 24.20 -2.09 51.54
N VAL A 103 23.46 -1.68 52.56
CA VAL A 103 22.02 -1.88 52.76
C VAL A 103 21.21 -1.45 51.54
N GLU A 104 20.28 -2.29 51.11
CA GLU A 104 19.31 -2.03 50.04
C GLU A 104 18.52 -0.75 50.34
N LYS A 105 18.61 0.23 49.43
CA LYS A 105 17.57 1.25 49.26
C LYS A 105 16.63 0.74 48.18
N GLN A 106 15.33 0.76 48.45
CA GLN A 106 14.33 0.37 47.45
C GLN A 106 14.49 1.19 46.17
N PRO A 107 14.38 0.58 44.98
CA PRO A 107 14.42 1.33 43.73
C PRO A 107 13.18 2.21 43.63
N GLU A 108 13.37 3.50 43.37
CA GLU A 108 12.29 4.36 42.88
C GLU A 108 11.78 3.78 41.54
N PRO A 109 10.46 3.82 41.28
CA PRO A 109 9.90 3.27 40.06
C PRO A 109 10.51 4.00 38.86
N LEU A 110 11.03 3.22 37.91
CA LEU A 110 11.54 3.70 36.63
C LEU A 110 10.52 4.64 35.97
N PRO A 111 10.94 5.77 35.38
CA PRO A 111 10.05 6.58 34.57
C PRO A 111 9.49 5.70 33.45
N SER A 112 8.16 5.72 33.30
CA SER A 112 7.46 4.92 32.30
C SER A 112 8.02 5.21 30.90
N PRO A 113 8.07 4.22 29.99
CA PRO A 113 8.50 4.45 28.62
C PRO A 113 7.73 5.64 28.02
N PRO A 114 8.36 6.47 27.17
CA PRO A 114 7.71 7.60 26.56
C PRO A 114 6.40 7.11 25.93
N LYS A 115 5.29 7.71 26.37
CA LYS A 115 3.96 7.33 25.88
C LYS A 115 4.02 7.44 24.35
N LYS A 116 3.80 6.32 23.64
CA LYS A 116 3.53 6.31 22.19
C LYS A 116 2.71 7.56 21.89
N LYS A 117 3.18 8.41 20.96
CA LYS A 117 2.41 9.60 20.51
C LYS A 117 0.96 9.15 20.43
N LYS A 118 0.09 9.76 21.25
CA LYS A 118 -1.32 9.35 21.34
C LYS A 118 -1.83 9.36 19.91
N GLU A 119 -2.09 8.18 19.36
CA GLU A 119 -2.72 8.08 18.06
C GLU A 119 -3.97 8.93 18.14
N ASN A 120 -4.23 9.69 17.08
CA ASN A 120 -5.46 10.45 17.01
C ASN A 120 -6.61 9.44 17.18
N ARG A 121 -7.41 9.61 18.24
CA ARG A 121 -8.44 8.64 18.65
C ARG A 121 -9.47 8.39 17.53
N ALA A 122 -9.64 9.36 16.63
CA ALA A 122 -10.46 9.23 15.43
C ALA A 122 -9.88 8.25 14.40
N HIS A 123 -8.56 8.30 14.13
CA HIS A 123 -7.88 7.42 13.17
C HIS A 123 -7.87 5.97 13.63
N SER A 124 -7.59 5.73 14.92
CA SER A 124 -7.68 4.38 15.51
C SER A 124 -9.10 3.81 15.47
N LYS A 125 -10.13 4.67 15.50
CA LYS A 125 -11.54 4.24 15.41
C LYS A 125 -11.92 3.81 13.99
N GLU A 126 -11.42 4.51 12.98
CA GLU A 126 -11.65 4.21 11.56
C GLU A 126 -10.96 2.91 11.14
N GLU A 127 -9.66 2.74 11.42
CA GLU A 127 -8.96 1.46 11.15
C GLU A 127 -9.63 0.27 11.84
N ARG A 128 -10.15 0.47 13.06
CA ARG A 128 -10.89 -0.58 13.76
C ARG A 128 -12.21 -0.90 13.05
N LYS A 129 -12.92 0.12 12.57
CA LYS A 129 -14.17 -0.03 11.82
C LYS A 129 -13.92 -0.77 10.50
N ASP A 130 -12.92 -0.34 9.72
CA ASP A 130 -12.58 -0.94 8.44
C ASP A 130 -12.19 -2.42 8.61
N ARG A 131 -11.45 -2.74 9.68
CA ARG A 131 -11.16 -4.13 10.05
C ARG A 131 -12.41 -4.92 10.43
N GLU A 132 -13.29 -4.37 11.27
CA GLU A 132 -14.53 -5.04 11.69
C GLU A 132 -15.45 -5.32 10.48
N GLU A 133 -15.51 -4.37 9.53
CA GLU A 133 -16.25 -4.52 8.28
C GLU A 133 -15.64 -5.59 7.38
N LEU A 134 -14.31 -5.61 7.23
CA LEU A 134 -13.63 -6.64 6.46
C LEU A 134 -13.75 -8.04 7.11
N GLU A 135 -13.68 -8.14 8.44
CA GLU A 135 -13.93 -9.38 9.17
C GLU A 135 -15.34 -9.91 8.89
N ALA A 136 -16.36 -9.04 9.00
CA ALA A 136 -17.75 -9.41 8.74
C ALA A 136 -18.00 -9.79 7.27
N LEU A 137 -17.31 -9.12 6.34
CA LEU A 137 -17.34 -9.43 4.91
C LEU A 137 -16.74 -10.81 4.65
N VAL A 138 -15.55 -11.08 5.19
CA VAL A 138 -14.86 -12.37 5.04
C VAL A 138 -15.70 -13.53 5.59
N GLU A 139 -16.37 -13.32 6.72
CA GLU A 139 -17.27 -14.32 7.31
C GLU A 139 -18.48 -14.65 6.42
N LYS A 140 -19.00 -13.66 5.69
CA LYS A 140 -20.20 -13.78 4.84
C LYS A 140 -19.88 -14.15 3.38
N ALA A 141 -18.66 -13.92 2.91
CA ALA A 141 -18.25 -14.12 1.53
C ALA A 141 -18.18 -15.59 1.15
N ARG A 142 -18.39 -15.90 -0.13
CA ARG A 142 -18.30 -17.27 -0.64
C ARG A 142 -16.84 -17.68 -0.85
N PRO A 143 -16.41 -18.89 -0.46
CA PRO A 143 -15.08 -19.37 -0.80
C PRO A 143 -14.92 -19.51 -2.31
N LEU A 144 -13.91 -18.86 -2.87
CA LEU A 144 -13.51 -19.02 -4.27
C LEU A 144 -12.73 -20.32 -4.43
N ARG A 145 -13.18 -21.17 -5.35
CA ARG A 145 -12.46 -22.38 -5.75
C ARG A 145 -11.79 -22.14 -7.11
N PHE A 146 -10.52 -22.49 -7.20
CA PHE A 146 -9.75 -22.39 -8.42
C PHE A 146 -9.76 -23.73 -9.16
N GLU A 147 -10.16 -23.73 -10.43
CA GLU A 147 -10.13 -24.88 -11.33
C GLU A 147 -8.93 -24.74 -12.26
N GLY A 148 -8.00 -25.70 -12.22
CA GLY A 148 -6.73 -25.55 -12.94
C GLY A 148 -5.92 -24.31 -12.53
N GLY A 149 -6.15 -23.79 -11.31
CA GLY A 149 -5.52 -22.58 -10.81
C GLY A 149 -6.18 -21.27 -11.28
N MET A 150 -7.35 -21.32 -11.93
CA MET A 150 -8.08 -20.13 -12.37
C MET A 150 -9.48 -20.09 -11.75
N ALA A 151 -10.00 -18.89 -11.50
CA ALA A 151 -11.41 -18.71 -11.16
C ALA A 151 -12.29 -19.11 -12.35
N PRO A 152 -13.53 -19.60 -12.11
CA PRO A 152 -14.43 -19.98 -13.19
C PRO A 152 -14.71 -18.81 -14.15
N ALA A 153 -14.87 -19.11 -15.44
CA ALA A 153 -14.90 -18.09 -16.50
C ALA A 153 -16.20 -17.26 -16.52
N ASP A 154 -17.30 -17.82 -16.03
CA ASP A 154 -18.63 -17.20 -15.89
C ASP A 154 -18.77 -16.41 -14.57
N HIS A 155 -17.69 -16.34 -13.81
CA HIS A 155 -17.69 -15.80 -12.46
C HIS A 155 -17.47 -14.28 -12.41
N ALA A 156 -17.98 -13.63 -11.36
CA ALA A 156 -17.75 -12.22 -11.08
C ALA A 156 -16.25 -11.84 -11.01
N CYS A 157 -15.45 -12.76 -10.48
CA CYS A 157 -13.98 -12.66 -10.38
C CYS A 157 -13.25 -13.39 -11.52
N ALA A 158 -13.85 -13.50 -12.70
CA ALA A 158 -13.17 -14.07 -13.86
C ALA A 158 -11.84 -13.34 -14.12
N GLY A 159 -10.78 -14.12 -14.37
CA GLY A 159 -9.42 -13.60 -14.52
C GLY A 159 -8.59 -13.54 -13.22
N ALA A 160 -9.17 -13.94 -12.08
CA ALA A 160 -8.41 -14.28 -10.88
C ALA A 160 -7.73 -15.65 -11.07
N GLY A 161 -6.48 -15.76 -10.63
CA GLY A 161 -5.71 -17.00 -10.64
C GLY A 161 -4.99 -17.23 -9.32
N PHE A 162 -4.60 -18.47 -9.08
CA PHE A 162 -3.89 -18.91 -7.88
C PHE A 162 -2.77 -19.88 -8.23
N CYS A 163 -1.66 -19.77 -7.50
CA CYS A 163 -0.49 -20.61 -7.62
C CYS A 163 0.23 -20.73 -6.27
N SER A 164 0.70 -21.93 -5.93
CA SER A 164 1.71 -22.10 -4.89
C SER A 164 3.07 -22.23 -5.56
N LEU A 165 4.05 -21.42 -5.14
CA LEU A 165 5.38 -21.43 -5.75
C LEU A 165 6.21 -22.59 -5.20
N ASP A 166 6.91 -23.29 -6.09
CA ASP A 166 7.93 -24.26 -5.67
C ASP A 166 8.98 -23.55 -4.78
N PRO A 167 9.42 -24.14 -3.66
CA PRO A 167 10.40 -23.51 -2.76
C PRO A 167 11.69 -23.05 -3.45
N LYS A 168 12.12 -23.72 -4.54
CA LYS A 168 13.30 -23.34 -5.34
C LYS A 168 13.05 -22.09 -6.19
N VAL A 169 11.80 -21.80 -6.52
CA VAL A 169 11.37 -20.55 -7.17
C VAL A 169 11.12 -19.47 -6.11
N PHE A 170 10.46 -19.81 -5.01
CA PHE A 170 10.11 -18.86 -3.97
C PHE A 170 11.33 -18.28 -3.23
N ALA A 171 12.30 -19.12 -2.84
CA ALA A 171 13.42 -18.66 -2.01
C ALA A 171 14.26 -17.54 -2.67
N PRO A 172 14.63 -17.61 -3.97
CA PRO A 172 15.29 -16.49 -4.65
C PRO A 172 14.42 -15.22 -4.74
N LEU A 173 13.11 -15.35 -4.93
CA LEU A 173 12.20 -14.19 -4.98
C LEU A 173 12.08 -13.52 -3.61
N ARG A 174 12.01 -14.31 -2.54
CA ARG A 174 12.01 -13.80 -1.17
C ARG A 174 13.32 -13.08 -0.83
N GLN A 175 14.45 -13.60 -1.30
CA GLN A 175 15.74 -12.92 -1.16
C GLN A 175 15.76 -11.58 -1.91
N LEU A 176 15.32 -11.56 -3.18
CA LEU A 176 15.21 -10.34 -3.97
C LEU A 176 14.28 -9.31 -3.29
N HIS A 177 13.13 -9.74 -2.81
CA HIS A 177 12.21 -8.91 -2.03
C HIS A 177 12.90 -8.29 -0.81
N GLY A 178 13.58 -9.10 0.00
CA GLY A 178 14.32 -8.63 1.17
C GLY A 178 15.37 -7.58 0.82
N SER A 179 16.13 -7.78 -0.27
CA SER A 179 17.11 -6.80 -0.76
C SER A 179 16.46 -5.48 -1.19
N ILE A 180 15.32 -5.53 -1.88
CA ILE A 180 14.56 -4.33 -2.27
C ILE A 180 14.06 -3.59 -1.02
N VAL A 181 13.43 -4.30 -0.08
CA VAL A 181 12.90 -3.71 1.16
C VAL A 181 14.01 -3.07 1.98
N ALA A 182 15.17 -3.74 2.10
CA ALA A 182 16.33 -3.19 2.80
C ALA A 182 16.82 -1.89 2.16
N ALA A 183 16.89 -1.83 0.83
CA ALA A 183 17.25 -0.63 0.08
C ALA A 183 16.26 0.53 0.33
N LEU A 184 14.95 0.25 0.24
CA LEU A 184 13.90 1.24 0.49
C LEU A 184 13.92 1.76 1.93
N LYS A 185 14.15 0.89 2.92
CA LYS A 185 14.27 1.27 4.33
C LYS A 185 15.49 2.17 4.56
N ARG A 186 16.66 1.80 4.04
CA ARG A 186 17.89 2.60 4.19
C ARG A 186 17.80 3.97 3.54
N GLY A 187 17.22 4.05 2.35
CA GLY A 187 16.99 5.34 1.68
C GLY A 187 15.84 6.16 2.31
N LYS A 188 15.15 5.65 3.34
CA LYS A 188 13.94 6.25 3.91
C LYS A 188 12.86 6.54 2.85
N LEU A 189 12.75 5.65 1.87
CA LEU A 189 11.94 5.85 0.66
C LEU A 189 10.54 5.25 0.76
N LEU A 190 10.32 4.39 1.74
CA LEU A 190 9.03 3.73 1.89
C LEU A 190 7.92 4.76 2.06
N GLN A 191 6.99 4.78 1.12
CA GLN A 191 5.84 5.66 1.13
C GLN A 191 4.69 4.99 1.86
N SER A 192 3.96 5.77 2.65
CA SER A 192 2.68 5.37 3.20
C SER A 192 1.64 5.29 2.08
N TRP A 193 1.02 4.12 1.89
CA TRP A 193 -0.07 4.01 0.89
C TRP A 193 -1.46 4.04 1.54
N GLU A 194 -1.61 3.49 2.75
CA GLU A 194 -2.88 3.39 3.48
C GLU A 194 -2.61 3.07 4.94
N GLY A 195 -3.62 3.27 5.78
CA GLY A 195 -3.45 3.22 7.23
C GLY A 195 -3.23 4.61 7.84
N LYS A 196 -3.73 4.81 9.06
CA LYS A 196 -3.60 6.05 9.82
C LYS A 196 -3.00 5.78 11.21
N GLY A 197 -2.13 6.69 11.69
CA GLY A 197 -1.56 6.59 13.04
C GLY A 197 -0.28 5.74 13.10
N SER A 198 -0.25 4.69 13.93
CA SER A 198 0.86 3.70 13.98
C SER A 198 0.66 2.51 13.05
N ASP A 199 -0.57 2.33 12.55
CA ASP A 199 -0.93 1.40 11.47
C ASP A 199 -0.70 2.10 10.13
N VAL A 200 0.56 2.19 9.70
CA VAL A 200 0.92 2.84 8.43
C VAL A 200 1.59 1.81 7.54
N ARG A 201 0.81 1.32 6.58
CA ARG A 201 1.27 0.37 5.58
C ARG A 201 2.21 1.09 4.63
N LYS A 202 3.30 0.41 4.26
CA LYS A 202 4.39 1.00 3.50
C LYS A 202 4.62 0.26 2.19
N LYS A 203 4.95 1.06 1.17
CA LYS A 203 5.19 0.62 -0.20
C LYS A 203 6.45 1.21 -0.76
N GLY A 204 6.91 0.60 -1.84
CA GLY A 204 7.84 1.21 -2.78
C GLY A 204 7.87 0.40 -4.06
N TYR A 205 8.68 0.82 -5.02
CA TYR A 205 8.76 0.19 -6.34
C TYR A 205 10.22 0.00 -6.74
N ALA A 206 10.52 -1.17 -7.27
CA ALA A 206 11.80 -1.46 -7.89
C ALA A 206 11.57 -1.83 -9.36
N PHE A 207 12.21 -1.09 -10.25
CA PHE A 207 12.24 -1.36 -11.68
C PHE A 207 13.40 -2.32 -11.97
N LEU A 208 13.16 -3.33 -12.80
CA LEU A 208 14.22 -4.23 -13.25
C LEU A 208 15.25 -3.47 -14.11
N PRO A 209 16.51 -3.94 -14.17
CA PRO A 209 17.52 -3.32 -15.02
C PRO A 209 17.14 -3.40 -16.50
N ALA A 210 17.68 -2.47 -17.31
CA ALA A 210 17.36 -2.32 -18.72
C ALA A 210 17.62 -3.56 -19.58
N SER A 211 18.49 -4.49 -19.14
CA SER A 211 18.71 -5.76 -19.82
C SER A 211 17.57 -6.77 -19.67
N LEU A 212 16.72 -6.59 -18.64
CA LEU A 212 15.62 -7.49 -18.31
C LEU A 212 14.25 -6.88 -18.61
N ALA A 213 14.08 -5.59 -18.33
CA ALA A 213 12.83 -4.88 -18.55
C ALA A 213 13.06 -3.53 -19.23
N LYS A 214 12.04 -3.08 -19.96
CA LYS A 214 12.10 -1.84 -20.72
C LYS A 214 11.46 -0.66 -20.01
N TRP A 215 11.44 -0.63 -18.67
CA TRP A 215 10.67 0.37 -17.92
C TRP A 215 11.56 1.20 -16.98
N ASP A 216 11.37 2.51 -17.07
CA ASP A 216 11.96 3.54 -16.21
C ASP A 216 10.96 4.69 -16.06
N ARG A 217 11.28 5.69 -15.21
CA ARG A 217 10.44 6.87 -15.00
C ARG A 217 10.06 7.56 -16.30
N LYS A 218 11.05 7.87 -17.14
CA LYS A 218 10.87 8.63 -18.39
C LYS A 218 9.90 7.93 -19.35
N ARG A 219 10.00 6.60 -19.48
CA ARG A 219 9.12 5.81 -20.36
C ARG A 219 7.71 5.73 -19.82
N LEU A 220 7.55 5.55 -18.50
CA LEU A 220 6.23 5.51 -17.87
C LEU A 220 5.52 6.86 -17.99
N GLU A 221 6.23 7.97 -17.76
CA GLU A 221 5.72 9.33 -17.98
C GLU A 221 5.35 9.55 -19.47
N ALA A 222 6.19 9.10 -20.41
CA ALA A 222 5.90 9.20 -21.84
C ALA A 222 4.67 8.38 -22.27
N CYS A 223 4.35 7.30 -21.56
CA CYS A 223 3.11 6.54 -21.76
C CYS A 223 1.88 7.17 -21.09
N GLY A 224 2.05 8.28 -20.36
CA GLY A 224 0.98 8.99 -19.68
C GLY A 224 0.57 8.37 -18.34
N LEU A 225 1.47 7.61 -17.68
CA LEU A 225 1.20 7.11 -16.33
C LEU A 225 1.00 8.28 -15.36
N GLN A 226 -0.12 8.26 -14.65
CA GLN A 226 -0.46 9.19 -13.59
C GLN A 226 -0.08 8.59 -12.25
N PHE A 227 1.18 8.69 -11.82
CA PHE A 227 1.68 7.92 -10.67
C PHE A 227 1.21 8.42 -9.28
N TRP A 228 -0.08 8.69 -9.12
CA TRP A 228 -0.75 9.11 -7.89
C TRP A 228 -2.11 8.42 -7.76
N ALA A 229 -2.68 8.43 -6.56
CA ALA A 229 -4.00 7.86 -6.31
C ALA A 229 -5.11 8.63 -7.08
N PRO A 230 -6.06 7.94 -7.74
CA PRO A 230 -7.03 8.55 -8.66
C PRO A 230 -7.95 9.59 -8.02
N GLU A 231 -8.19 9.51 -6.72
CA GLU A 231 -9.00 10.46 -5.94
C GLU A 231 -8.28 11.77 -5.62
N LYS A 232 -6.96 11.85 -5.86
CA LYS A 232 -6.18 13.07 -5.61
C LYS A 232 -6.18 13.97 -6.83
N GLU A 233 -6.36 15.26 -6.58
CA GLU A 233 -6.36 16.30 -7.61
C GLU A 233 -5.37 17.43 -7.29
N GLY A 234 -5.04 18.25 -8.29
CA GLY A 234 -4.25 19.47 -8.12
C GLY A 234 -2.89 19.25 -7.44
N LEU A 235 -2.64 20.00 -6.36
CA LEU A 235 -1.37 19.93 -5.62
C LEU A 235 -1.17 18.61 -4.87
N ASP A 236 -2.25 17.98 -4.41
CA ASP A 236 -2.16 16.71 -3.69
C ASP A 236 -1.79 15.57 -4.63
N ALA A 237 -2.33 15.57 -5.85
CA ALA A 237 -1.90 14.67 -6.92
C ALA A 237 -0.40 14.82 -7.23
N LYS A 238 0.08 16.07 -7.36
CA LYS A 238 1.50 16.35 -7.62
C LYS A 238 2.41 15.84 -6.51
N ARG A 239 2.05 16.11 -5.24
CA ARG A 239 2.81 15.65 -4.06
C ARG A 239 2.85 14.14 -3.96
N ASP A 240 1.73 13.48 -4.23
CA ASP A 240 1.64 12.03 -4.18
C ASP A 240 2.42 11.36 -5.32
N CYS A 241 2.38 11.95 -6.52
CA CYS A 241 3.21 11.55 -7.65
C CYS A 241 4.70 11.62 -7.32
N GLU A 242 5.14 12.74 -6.74
CA GLU A 242 6.52 12.92 -6.31
C GLU A 242 6.91 11.92 -5.20
N ALA A 243 6.01 11.64 -4.26
CA ALA A 243 6.23 10.64 -3.22
C ALA A 243 6.38 9.22 -3.79
N ASN A 244 5.52 8.82 -4.74
CA ASN A 244 5.60 7.54 -5.45
C ASN A 244 6.93 7.41 -6.21
N TRP A 245 7.36 8.45 -6.93
CA TRP A 245 8.66 8.44 -7.61
C TRP A 245 9.84 8.39 -6.65
N ARG A 246 9.80 9.12 -5.54
CA ARG A 246 10.83 9.03 -4.48
C ARG A 246 10.86 7.64 -3.85
N SER A 247 9.70 6.97 -3.78
CA SER A 247 9.57 5.58 -3.34
C SER A 247 9.94 4.54 -4.40
N SER A 248 10.63 4.96 -5.47
CA SER A 248 10.95 4.11 -6.60
C SER A 248 12.43 4.18 -6.96
N PHE A 249 13.01 3.05 -7.41
CA PHE A 249 14.37 3.02 -7.93
C PHE A 249 14.56 1.91 -8.96
N THR A 250 15.65 1.96 -9.72
CA THR A 250 16.02 0.91 -10.69
C THR A 250 17.08 0.01 -10.08
N LEU A 251 16.84 -1.29 -10.11
CA LEU A 251 17.79 -2.32 -9.72
C LEU A 251 18.96 -2.38 -10.71
N LEU A 252 20.15 -2.64 -10.19
CA LEU A 252 21.34 -2.94 -10.97
C LEU A 252 21.32 -4.41 -11.43
N GLU A 253 22.19 -4.73 -12.39
CA GLU A 253 22.31 -6.08 -12.95
C GLU A 253 22.65 -7.14 -11.88
N GLN A 254 23.48 -6.77 -10.91
CA GLN A 254 23.95 -7.64 -9.84
C GLN A 254 22.86 -7.94 -8.78
N ASP A 255 21.88 -7.06 -8.65
CA ASP A 255 20.80 -7.12 -7.66
C ASP A 255 19.81 -8.22 -8.04
N VAL A 256 19.67 -8.44 -9.34
CA VAL A 256 18.88 -9.50 -9.93
C VAL A 256 19.83 -10.61 -10.34
N ASP A 257 20.30 -11.37 -9.36
CA ASP A 257 21.23 -12.46 -9.58
C ASP A 257 20.65 -13.55 -10.51
N ARG A 258 21.49 -14.51 -10.93
CA ARG A 258 21.06 -15.59 -11.82
C ARG A 258 19.90 -16.42 -11.27
N LYS A 259 19.80 -16.58 -9.94
CA LYS A 259 18.73 -17.36 -9.31
C LYS A 259 17.41 -16.58 -9.33
N ALA A 260 17.45 -15.30 -8.99
CA ALA A 260 16.32 -14.38 -9.06
C ALA A 260 15.79 -14.25 -10.49
N ARG A 261 16.66 -14.11 -11.50
CA ARG A 261 16.25 -14.10 -12.93
C ARG A 261 15.51 -15.37 -13.32
N LYS A 262 16.06 -16.54 -12.95
CA LYS A 262 15.41 -17.84 -13.23
C LYS A 262 14.08 -17.98 -12.51
N ALA A 263 13.99 -17.51 -11.26
CA ALA A 263 12.76 -17.56 -10.50
C ALA A 263 11.68 -16.64 -11.08
N LEU A 264 12.03 -15.40 -11.47
CA LEU A 264 11.11 -14.49 -12.16
C LEU A 264 10.63 -15.08 -13.50
N ALA A 265 11.51 -15.73 -14.26
CA ALA A 265 11.13 -16.43 -15.49
C ALA A 265 10.17 -17.60 -15.21
N ALA A 266 10.41 -18.39 -14.17
CA ALA A 266 9.51 -19.46 -13.77
C ALA A 266 8.13 -18.92 -13.34
N VAL A 267 8.08 -17.79 -12.64
CA VAL A 267 6.81 -17.11 -12.32
C VAL A 267 6.10 -16.64 -13.58
N VAL A 268 6.82 -16.08 -14.56
CA VAL A 268 6.24 -15.70 -15.86
C VAL A 268 5.57 -16.90 -16.54
N ASP A 269 6.23 -18.05 -16.58
CA ASP A 269 5.68 -19.25 -17.21
C ASP A 269 4.44 -19.77 -16.46
N LEU A 270 4.50 -19.82 -15.12
CA LEU A 270 3.35 -20.19 -14.29
C LEU A 270 2.17 -19.24 -14.50
N VAL A 271 2.40 -17.93 -14.51
CA VAL A 271 1.35 -16.92 -14.63
C VAL A 271 0.68 -16.97 -16.00
N LYS A 272 1.40 -17.30 -17.08
CA LYS A 272 0.80 -17.48 -18.43
C LYS A 272 -0.25 -18.58 -18.46
N GLU A 273 -0.12 -19.60 -17.62
CA GLU A 273 -1.09 -20.67 -17.48
C GLU A 273 -2.27 -20.29 -16.55
N ARG A 274 -2.18 -19.18 -15.82
CA ARG A 274 -3.20 -18.69 -14.87
C ARG A 274 -3.95 -17.46 -15.38
N VAL A 275 -3.73 -17.07 -16.63
CA VAL A 275 -4.43 -15.96 -17.29
C VAL A 275 -5.01 -16.39 -18.63
N ALA A 276 -6.10 -15.74 -19.03
CA ALA A 276 -6.69 -15.94 -20.35
C ALA A 276 -5.68 -15.59 -21.47
N GLU A 277 -5.82 -16.24 -22.62
CA GLU A 277 -4.89 -16.13 -23.76
C GLU A 277 -4.58 -14.69 -24.16
N LYS A 278 -5.61 -13.82 -24.19
CA LYS A 278 -5.47 -12.39 -24.55
C LYS A 278 -4.51 -11.62 -23.63
N TYR A 279 -4.29 -12.08 -22.39
CA TYR A 279 -3.40 -11.44 -21.42
C TYR A 279 -1.97 -11.99 -21.44
N ARG A 280 -1.72 -13.17 -22.02
CA ARG A 280 -0.40 -13.83 -22.00
C ARG A 280 0.73 -12.98 -22.61
N LYS A 281 0.41 -12.13 -23.60
CA LYS A 281 1.38 -11.22 -24.23
C LYS A 281 1.95 -10.16 -23.27
N TYR A 282 1.22 -9.82 -22.20
CA TYR A 282 1.68 -8.88 -21.18
C TYR A 282 2.58 -9.55 -20.15
N VAL A 283 2.53 -10.88 -20.03
CA VAL A 283 3.28 -11.63 -19.03
C VAL A 283 4.64 -12.05 -19.60
N SER A 284 5.64 -11.20 -19.43
CA SER A 284 7.04 -11.47 -19.77
C SER A 284 7.95 -10.62 -18.89
N LEU A 285 9.25 -10.95 -18.81
CA LEU A 285 10.22 -10.10 -18.10
C LEU A 285 10.34 -8.71 -18.73
N GLU A 286 10.28 -8.63 -20.07
CA GLU A 286 10.33 -7.36 -20.80
C GLU A 286 9.15 -6.44 -20.41
N ASN A 287 7.98 -7.04 -20.18
CA ASN A 287 6.77 -6.36 -19.75
C ASN A 287 6.60 -6.32 -18.23
N LEU A 288 7.54 -6.84 -17.43
CA LEU A 288 7.51 -6.71 -15.98
C LEU A 288 7.97 -5.29 -15.62
N ILE A 289 6.99 -4.43 -15.36
CA ILE A 289 7.22 -3.01 -15.13
C ILE A 289 7.89 -2.81 -13.79
N ALA A 290 7.25 -3.26 -12.71
CA ALA A 290 7.71 -3.00 -11.35
C ALA A 290 7.53 -4.21 -10.44
N LEU A 291 8.46 -4.33 -9.51
CA LEU A 291 8.37 -5.12 -8.29
C LEU A 291 7.95 -4.15 -7.16
N GLN A 292 6.76 -4.31 -6.61
CA GLN A 292 6.26 -3.45 -5.55
C GLN A 292 6.20 -4.24 -4.23
N PRO A 293 7.20 -4.12 -3.34
CA PRO A 293 7.09 -4.62 -1.99
C PRO A 293 6.02 -3.88 -1.20
N ASN A 294 5.27 -4.66 -0.44
CA ASN A 294 4.10 -4.26 0.29
C ASN A 294 4.22 -4.70 1.75
N LEU A 295 4.47 -3.75 2.65
CA LEU A 295 4.72 -3.97 4.08
C LEU A 295 3.52 -3.53 4.91
N HIS A 296 2.92 -4.48 5.64
CA HIS A 296 1.77 -4.16 6.47
C HIS A 296 2.15 -3.45 7.78
N ASN A 297 3.40 -3.53 8.26
CA ASN A 297 3.84 -2.90 9.52
C ASN A 297 2.82 -3.07 10.66
N ASP A 298 2.56 -4.32 11.02
CA ASP A 298 1.59 -4.74 12.05
C ASP A 298 0.10 -4.56 11.69
N ALA A 299 -0.22 -3.87 10.59
CA ALA A 299 -1.58 -3.80 10.06
C ALA A 299 -2.14 -5.20 9.81
N ARG A 300 -3.25 -5.52 10.48
CA ARG A 300 -3.89 -6.84 10.35
C ARG A 300 -4.92 -6.92 9.23
N HIS A 301 -5.06 -5.85 8.46
CA HIS A 301 -5.96 -5.81 7.33
C HIS A 301 -5.40 -4.89 6.24
N LEU A 302 -6.01 -4.91 5.08
CA LEU A 302 -5.95 -3.91 4.02
C LEU A 302 -7.40 -3.78 3.52
N PRO A 303 -8.03 -2.61 3.65
CA PRO A 303 -9.37 -2.39 3.14
C PRO A 303 -9.49 -2.77 1.65
N PRO A 304 -10.68 -3.19 1.20
CA PRO A 304 -10.89 -3.45 -0.21
C PRO A 304 -10.62 -2.20 -1.05
N HIS A 305 -9.80 -2.34 -2.08
CA HIS A 305 -9.46 -1.26 -3.00
C HIS A 305 -9.29 -1.78 -4.43
N LEU A 306 -9.39 -0.88 -5.40
CA LEU A 306 -9.15 -1.18 -6.81
C LEU A 306 -7.77 -0.67 -7.23
N ASP A 307 -7.01 -1.52 -7.93
CA ASP A 307 -5.80 -1.11 -8.62
C ASP A 307 -6.17 -0.32 -9.89
N PHE A 308 -6.42 0.98 -9.76
CA PHE A 308 -6.84 1.81 -10.89
C PHE A 308 -5.79 1.82 -12.02
N PRO A 309 -6.17 1.47 -13.26
CA PRO A 309 -5.23 1.50 -14.39
C PRO A 309 -4.75 2.92 -14.64
N MET A 310 -3.57 3.05 -15.25
CA MET A 310 -2.87 4.32 -15.47
C MET A 310 -2.57 5.15 -14.22
N HIS A 311 -2.96 4.68 -13.02
CA HIS A 311 -2.60 5.29 -11.75
C HIS A 311 -1.50 4.49 -11.05
N GLU A 312 -1.28 4.71 -9.75
CA GLU A 312 -0.39 3.87 -8.94
C GLU A 312 -0.78 2.38 -8.89
N GLY A 313 -2.01 2.04 -9.28
CA GLY A 313 -2.50 0.68 -9.51
C GLY A 313 -2.18 0.09 -10.90
N PHE A 314 -1.18 0.60 -11.61
CA PHE A 314 -0.83 0.16 -12.97
C PHE A 314 -0.47 -1.34 -13.07
N GLY A 315 -0.45 -1.87 -14.30
CA GLY A 315 -0.31 -3.31 -14.53
C GLY A 315 -1.55 -3.88 -15.20
N VAL A 316 -1.39 -4.49 -16.37
CA VAL A 316 -2.45 -5.25 -17.05
C VAL A 316 -2.70 -6.59 -16.36
N VAL A 317 -1.63 -7.21 -15.87
CA VAL A 317 -1.68 -8.38 -15.00
C VAL A 317 -0.90 -8.06 -13.73
N ILE A 318 -1.49 -8.30 -12.57
CA ILE A 318 -0.85 -8.08 -11.27
C ILE A 318 -0.73 -9.42 -10.58
N VAL A 319 0.47 -9.77 -10.15
CA VAL A 319 0.73 -11.01 -9.40
C VAL A 319 1.20 -10.63 -8.01
N THR A 320 0.46 -11.03 -6.99
CA THR A 320 0.79 -10.74 -5.61
C THR A 320 1.25 -12.00 -4.92
N ILE A 321 2.50 -12.00 -4.44
CA ILE A 321 3.12 -13.12 -3.75
C ILE A 321 3.19 -12.79 -2.25
N GLN A 322 2.71 -13.67 -1.37
CA GLN A 322 2.92 -13.49 0.06
C GLN A 322 4.36 -13.90 0.45
N MET A 323 5.13 -12.93 0.93
CA MET A 323 6.57 -13.07 1.20
C MET A 323 6.86 -13.47 2.64
N ALA A 324 6.09 -12.93 3.59
CA ALA A 324 6.28 -13.14 5.02
C ALA A 324 4.97 -12.92 5.81
N GLY A 325 5.03 -13.25 7.09
CA GLY A 325 3.97 -13.04 8.07
C GLY A 325 2.84 -14.09 8.07
N PRO A 326 1.75 -13.84 8.82
CA PRO A 326 0.73 -14.83 9.09
C PRO A 326 -0.09 -15.18 7.85
N PRO A 327 -0.77 -16.33 7.82
CA PRO A 327 -1.76 -16.65 6.79
C PRO A 327 -2.75 -15.49 6.62
N SER A 328 -3.06 -15.18 5.37
CA SER A 328 -4.00 -14.13 5.02
C SER A 328 -5.21 -14.68 4.26
N ILE A 329 -6.30 -13.93 4.29
CA ILE A 329 -7.48 -14.18 3.48
C ILE A 329 -7.60 -13.00 2.52
N ILE A 330 -7.64 -13.30 1.23
CA ILE A 330 -7.90 -12.33 0.19
C ILE A 330 -9.41 -12.29 -0.04
N ALA A 331 -9.98 -11.10 -0.01
CA ALA A 331 -11.37 -10.85 -0.38
C ALA A 331 -11.41 -10.17 -1.76
N LEU A 332 -12.26 -10.65 -2.66
CA LEU A 332 -12.54 -10.06 -3.96
C LEU A 332 -14.02 -9.68 -4.03
N LEU A 333 -14.30 -8.44 -4.41
CA LEU A 333 -15.66 -7.88 -4.42
C LEU A 333 -15.96 -7.23 -5.76
N LYS A 334 -17.00 -7.69 -6.46
CA LYS A 334 -17.45 -7.06 -7.71
C LYS A 334 -18.50 -5.99 -7.42
N GLY A 335 -18.18 -4.72 -7.67
CA GLY A 335 -19.11 -3.60 -7.49
C GLY A 335 -18.55 -2.28 -8.01
N THR A 336 -19.40 -1.44 -8.61
CA THR A 336 -19.05 -0.11 -9.13
C THR A 336 -19.26 1.01 -8.13
N GLU A 337 -19.63 0.68 -6.90
CA GLU A 337 -19.93 1.64 -5.84
C GLU A 337 -19.06 1.26 -4.65
N SER A 338 -18.17 2.18 -4.29
CA SER A 338 -17.29 2.15 -3.13
C SER A 338 -18.04 2.13 -1.78
N ASP A 339 -19.31 1.76 -1.79
CA ASP A 339 -20.15 1.69 -0.59
C ASP A 339 -20.09 0.25 -0.10
N PHE A 340 -19.17 0.04 0.85
CA PHE A 340 -18.74 -1.20 1.52
C PHE A 340 -19.84 -1.97 2.28
N GLU A 341 -21.10 -1.75 1.92
CA GLU A 341 -22.28 -2.21 2.63
C GLU A 341 -22.83 -3.51 2.03
N VAL A 342 -22.30 -4.65 2.48
CA VAL A 342 -22.85 -5.99 2.17
C VAL A 342 -24.08 -6.25 3.05
N PHE A 343 -25.24 -5.73 2.64
CA PHE A 343 -26.50 -5.81 3.40
C PHE A 343 -27.51 -6.82 2.86
N THR A 344 -27.33 -7.31 1.64
CA THR A 344 -28.31 -8.19 0.96
C THR A 344 -27.70 -9.53 0.55
N GLU A 345 -28.54 -10.57 0.34
CA GLU A 345 -28.09 -11.86 -0.21
C GLU A 345 -27.46 -11.71 -1.60
N GLU A 346 -28.03 -10.82 -2.43
CA GLU A 346 -27.57 -10.53 -3.80
C GLU A 346 -26.15 -9.92 -3.83
N GLN A 347 -25.81 -9.09 -2.84
CA GLN A 347 -24.45 -8.56 -2.69
C GLN A 347 -23.44 -9.63 -2.22
N ARG A 348 -23.89 -10.62 -1.44
CA ARG A 348 -23.02 -11.75 -1.03
C ARG A 348 -22.60 -12.62 -2.20
N GLU A 349 -23.40 -12.71 -3.27
CA GLU A 349 -23.04 -13.45 -4.48
C GLU A 349 -21.91 -12.78 -5.29
N LYS A 350 -21.54 -11.55 -4.94
CA LYS A 350 -20.48 -10.77 -5.58
C LYS A 350 -19.19 -10.70 -4.74
N CYS A 351 -19.18 -11.33 -3.56
CA CYS A 351 -18.06 -11.30 -2.61
C CYS A 351 -17.45 -12.69 -2.46
N TRP A 352 -16.15 -12.78 -2.69
CA TRP A 352 -15.43 -14.05 -2.78
C TRP A 352 -14.17 -14.01 -1.95
N THR A 353 -13.81 -15.11 -1.31
CA THR A 353 -12.59 -15.18 -0.48
C THR A 353 -11.77 -16.42 -0.76
N PHE A 354 -10.46 -16.31 -0.60
CA PHE A 354 -9.57 -17.46 -0.62
C PHE A 354 -8.37 -17.24 0.32
N PRO A 355 -7.84 -18.31 0.94
CA PRO A 355 -6.69 -18.20 1.81
C PRO A 355 -5.39 -18.05 1.00
N LEU A 356 -4.39 -17.45 1.63
CA LEU A 356 -3.05 -17.26 1.09
C LEU A 356 -2.02 -17.53 2.20
N GLN A 357 -1.01 -18.34 1.91
CA GLN A 357 0.13 -18.59 2.79
C GLN A 357 1.43 -18.05 2.20
N VAL A 358 2.49 -18.03 3.00
CA VAL A 358 3.83 -17.65 2.52
C VAL A 358 4.25 -18.57 1.37
N GLY A 359 4.62 -17.98 0.23
CA GLY A 359 4.94 -18.71 -1.00
C GLY A 359 3.78 -18.91 -1.95
N ASP A 360 2.54 -18.64 -1.53
CA ASP A 360 1.41 -18.58 -2.44
C ASP A 360 1.36 -17.24 -3.18
N CYS A 361 0.84 -17.29 -4.39
CA CYS A 361 0.57 -16.17 -5.25
C CYS A 361 -0.85 -16.19 -5.79
N TYR A 362 -1.45 -15.01 -5.88
CA TYR A 362 -2.66 -14.81 -6.67
C TYR A 362 -2.38 -13.87 -7.83
N VAL A 363 -3.12 -14.06 -8.90
CA VAL A 363 -2.99 -13.32 -10.16
C VAL A 363 -4.30 -12.60 -10.41
N LEU A 364 -4.25 -11.31 -10.71
CA LEU A 364 -5.38 -10.52 -11.14
C LEU A 364 -5.18 -10.09 -12.58
N SER A 365 -6.13 -10.45 -13.44
CA SER A 365 -6.28 -10.00 -14.83
C SER A 365 -7.76 -9.86 -15.16
N GLY A 366 -8.10 -9.17 -16.26
CA GLY A 366 -9.49 -9.01 -16.69
C GLY A 366 -10.39 -8.45 -15.60
N ASP A 367 -11.61 -8.98 -15.47
CA ASP A 367 -12.60 -8.49 -14.50
C ASP A 367 -12.06 -8.50 -13.06
N ALA A 368 -11.38 -9.56 -12.65
CA ALA A 368 -10.78 -9.64 -11.31
C ALA A 368 -9.78 -8.51 -11.00
N ARG A 369 -9.14 -7.92 -12.03
CA ARG A 369 -8.23 -6.78 -11.88
C ARG A 369 -8.93 -5.45 -12.10
N ASN A 370 -9.91 -5.42 -13.01
CA ASN A 370 -10.47 -4.20 -13.56
C ASN A 370 -11.72 -3.72 -12.83
N VAL A 371 -12.47 -4.63 -12.20
CA VAL A 371 -13.78 -4.33 -11.61
C VAL A 371 -13.97 -4.94 -10.22
N CYS A 372 -12.98 -5.69 -9.73
CA CYS A 372 -13.03 -6.23 -8.39
C CYS A 372 -12.15 -5.42 -7.45
N ASP A 373 -12.74 -4.91 -6.38
CA ASP A 373 -11.97 -4.48 -5.22
C ASP A 373 -11.35 -5.71 -4.56
N HIS A 374 -10.16 -5.52 -4.00
CA HIS A 374 -9.47 -6.58 -3.29
C HIS A 374 -8.99 -6.11 -1.92
N GLY A 375 -9.32 -6.90 -0.90
CA GLY A 375 -8.94 -6.65 0.49
C GLY A 375 -8.10 -7.79 1.04
N VAL A 376 -7.35 -7.52 2.10
CA VAL A 376 -6.50 -8.51 2.78
C VAL A 376 -6.85 -8.53 4.26
N LEU A 377 -7.13 -9.71 4.80
CA LEU A 377 -7.29 -9.90 6.25
C LEU A 377 -6.18 -10.84 6.75
N CYS A 378 -5.45 -10.43 7.79
CA CYS A 378 -4.29 -11.16 8.30
C CYS A 378 -4.59 -11.81 9.66
N GLY A 379 -4.42 -13.14 9.74
CA GLY A 379 -4.55 -13.90 10.98
C GLY A 379 -6.00 -14.07 11.47
N SER A 380 -6.24 -15.13 12.26
CA SER A 380 -7.57 -15.57 12.69
C SER A 380 -7.85 -15.38 14.18
N SER A 381 -6.97 -14.71 14.95
CA SER A 381 -7.17 -14.59 16.41
C SER A 381 -6.68 -13.27 16.98
N ARG A 382 -7.57 -12.59 17.72
CA ARG A 382 -7.25 -11.42 18.56
C ARG A 382 -6.23 -11.74 19.68
N ARG A 383 -5.83 -13.01 19.87
CA ARG A 383 -5.01 -13.47 21.02
C ARG A 383 -3.52 -13.69 20.73
N SER A 384 -3.04 -13.63 19.49
CA SER A 384 -1.62 -13.81 19.14
C SER A 384 -0.93 -12.50 18.72
N ALA A 385 -1.29 -11.38 19.34
CA ALA A 385 -0.86 -10.03 18.95
C ALA A 385 0.63 -9.69 19.21
N GLY A 386 1.51 -10.68 19.43
CA GLY A 386 2.90 -10.41 19.83
C GLY A 386 3.98 -11.38 19.34
N ALA A 387 3.67 -12.38 18.49
CA ALA A 387 4.65 -13.40 18.09
C ALA A 387 4.82 -13.58 16.57
N ASP A 388 3.88 -13.10 15.76
CA ASP A 388 3.92 -13.30 14.31
C ASP A 388 4.62 -12.13 13.61
N GLU A 389 5.55 -12.43 12.70
CA GLU A 389 6.17 -11.46 11.79
C GLU A 389 5.09 -10.68 11.01
N PRO A 390 5.25 -9.36 10.76
CA PRO A 390 4.26 -8.61 9.99
C PRO A 390 4.11 -9.16 8.57
N ARG A 391 2.90 -9.06 8.01
CA ARG A 391 2.64 -9.50 6.63
C ARG A 391 3.45 -8.65 5.65
N GLU A 392 4.20 -9.32 4.79
CA GLU A 392 4.85 -8.70 3.64
C GLU A 392 4.42 -9.43 2.36
N SER A 393 4.26 -8.68 1.28
CA SER A 393 3.97 -9.23 -0.05
C SER A 393 4.73 -8.48 -1.13
N MET A 394 4.86 -9.08 -2.31
CA MET A 394 5.45 -8.42 -3.47
C MET A 394 4.49 -8.51 -4.64
N ASN A 395 4.11 -7.35 -5.18
CA ASN A 395 3.33 -7.27 -6.41
C ASN A 395 4.26 -7.20 -7.61
N LEU A 396 4.10 -8.09 -8.58
CA LEU A 396 4.70 -8.03 -9.91
C LEU A 396 3.67 -7.39 -10.84
N ARG A 397 4.00 -6.21 -11.38
CA ARG A 397 3.11 -5.46 -12.28
C ARG A 397 3.53 -5.67 -13.73
N PHE A 398 2.72 -6.40 -14.50
CA PHE A 398 3.01 -6.75 -15.89
C PHE A 398 2.18 -5.92 -16.88
N GLY A 399 2.87 -5.27 -17.81
CA GLY A 399 2.29 -4.50 -18.91
C GLY A 399 1.61 -3.20 -18.45
N LEU A 400 1.63 -2.20 -19.30
CA LEU A 400 0.96 -0.93 -19.03
C LEU A 400 -0.35 -0.91 -19.81
N HIS A 401 -1.43 -0.46 -19.18
CA HIS A 401 -2.66 -0.18 -19.92
C HIS A 401 -2.36 0.94 -20.93
N THR A 402 -2.95 0.88 -22.12
CA THR A 402 -3.04 2.10 -22.93
C THR A 402 -4.27 2.88 -22.47
N PRO A 403 -4.31 4.22 -22.63
CA PRO A 403 -5.53 4.98 -22.33
C PRO A 403 -6.77 4.42 -23.05
N ALA A 404 -6.61 3.97 -24.30
CA ALA A 404 -7.69 3.33 -25.05
C ALA A 404 -8.15 1.99 -24.43
N PHE A 405 -7.21 1.18 -23.96
CA PHE A 405 -7.50 -0.11 -23.32
C PHE A 405 -8.13 0.08 -21.94
N ALA A 406 -7.60 1.00 -21.12
CA ALA A 406 -8.18 1.37 -19.84
C ALA A 406 -9.60 1.94 -20.01
N ASN A 407 -9.83 2.80 -21.01
CA ASN A 407 -11.17 3.28 -21.35
C ASN A 407 -12.13 2.14 -21.73
N LYS A 408 -11.66 1.17 -22.53
CA LYS A 408 -12.50 0.08 -23.06
C LYS A 408 -12.82 -1.00 -22.03
N GLU A 409 -11.90 -1.33 -21.11
CA GLU A 409 -12.14 -2.40 -20.13
C GLU A 409 -12.55 -1.85 -18.76
N VAL A 410 -12.16 -0.62 -18.39
CA VAL A 410 -12.27 -0.11 -17.02
C VAL A 410 -13.09 1.17 -16.94
N TYR A 411 -12.62 2.28 -17.53
CA TYR A 411 -13.20 3.60 -17.26
C TYR A 411 -14.62 3.79 -17.80
N TRP A 412 -15.03 3.09 -18.85
CA TRP A 412 -16.41 3.17 -19.35
C TRP A 412 -17.44 2.79 -18.27
N GLN A 413 -17.06 1.97 -17.29
CA GLN A 413 -17.92 1.51 -16.21
C GLN A 413 -18.14 2.59 -15.15
N PHE A 414 -17.19 3.52 -15.03
CA PHE A 414 -17.20 4.64 -14.10
C PHE A 414 -17.62 5.95 -14.77
N ALA A 415 -17.93 5.94 -16.07
CA ALA A 415 -18.50 7.09 -16.75
C ALA A 415 -19.85 7.43 -16.09
N PRO A 416 -20.12 8.72 -15.78
CA PRO A 416 -21.38 9.10 -15.15
C PRO A 416 -22.52 8.60 -16.03
N ARG A 417 -23.37 7.72 -15.46
CA ARG A 417 -24.58 7.27 -16.15
C ARG A 417 -25.32 8.53 -16.56
N LYS A 418 -25.52 8.75 -17.86
CA LYS A 418 -26.42 9.82 -18.32
C LYS A 418 -27.73 9.57 -17.61
N GLU A 419 -28.16 10.51 -16.76
CA GLU A 419 -29.48 10.45 -16.14
C GLU A 419 -30.47 10.09 -17.25
N PRO A 420 -31.38 9.11 -17.03
CA PRO A 420 -32.42 8.83 -18.00
C PRO A 420 -33.10 10.16 -18.31
N ARG A 421 -33.03 10.60 -19.57
CA ARG A 421 -33.67 11.83 -20.01
C ARG A 421 -35.10 11.76 -19.49
N LYS A 422 -35.46 12.65 -18.55
CA LYS A 422 -36.84 12.74 -18.05
C LYS A 422 -37.74 12.72 -19.28
N PRO A 423 -38.78 11.85 -19.34
CA PRO A 423 -39.69 11.84 -20.46
C PRO A 423 -40.13 13.28 -20.69
N LYS A 424 -39.96 13.77 -21.93
CA LYS A 424 -40.40 15.12 -22.31
C LYS A 424 -41.83 15.22 -21.81
N ARG A 425 -42.07 16.10 -20.82
CA ARG A 425 -43.43 16.39 -20.37
C ARG A 425 -44.20 16.77 -21.63
N GLU A 426 -45.24 16.00 -21.95
CA GLU A 426 -46.16 16.39 -22.99
C GLU A 426 -46.65 17.81 -22.69
N PRO A 427 -46.71 18.69 -23.70
CA PRO A 427 -47.20 20.04 -23.49
C PRO A 427 -48.62 19.94 -22.94
N LYS A 428 -48.84 20.45 -21.73
CA LYS A 428 -50.18 20.57 -21.15
C LYS A 428 -51.10 21.24 -22.18
N PRO A 429 -52.32 20.74 -22.41
CA PRO A 429 -53.27 21.41 -23.27
C PRO A 429 -53.49 22.84 -22.74
N ARG A 430 -53.31 23.83 -23.62
CA ARG A 430 -53.60 25.23 -23.32
C ARG A 430 -55.05 25.31 -22.81
N ALA A 431 -55.21 25.81 -21.59
CA ALA A 431 -56.52 26.19 -21.09
C ALA A 431 -57.12 27.25 -22.03
N ALA A 432 -58.38 27.05 -22.43
CA ALA A 432 -59.12 27.96 -23.27
C ALA A 432 -59.23 29.36 -22.62
N PRO A 433 -59.22 30.44 -23.42
CA PRO A 433 -59.37 31.79 -22.88
C PRO A 433 -60.77 31.96 -22.27
N THR A 434 -60.83 32.34 -21.01
CA THR A 434 -62.06 32.75 -20.33
C THR A 434 -62.64 33.99 -21.01
N ARG A 435 -63.88 33.86 -21.49
CA ARG A 435 -64.64 34.93 -22.16
C ARG A 435 -64.95 36.06 -21.18
N ALA A 436 -64.83 37.27 -21.72
CA ALA A 436 -65.08 38.56 -21.09
C ALA A 436 -66.47 38.69 -20.45
N SER A 437 -66.51 39.39 -19.32
CA SER A 437 -67.71 39.88 -18.66
C SER A 437 -68.47 40.87 -19.55
N ALA A 438 -69.61 40.43 -20.11
CA ALA A 438 -70.55 41.28 -20.79
C ALA A 438 -71.45 42.00 -19.77
N ARG A 439 -71.51 43.32 -19.91
CA ARG A 439 -72.35 44.28 -19.18
C ARG A 439 -73.83 43.89 -19.29
N LEU A 440 -74.53 43.79 -18.15
CA LEU A 440 -75.99 43.81 -18.11
C LEU A 440 -76.47 45.26 -18.03
N ALA A 441 -77.38 45.59 -18.93
CA ALA A 441 -78.00 46.90 -19.10
C ALA A 441 -78.99 47.23 -17.98
N LYS A 442 -79.02 48.51 -17.61
CA LYS A 442 -79.95 49.14 -16.66
C LYS A 442 -81.31 49.34 -17.36
N PRO A 443 -82.46 48.97 -16.77
CA PRO A 443 -83.76 49.36 -17.30
C PRO A 443 -84.09 50.84 -16.97
N PRO A 444 -84.92 51.52 -17.79
CA PRO A 444 -85.16 52.96 -17.69
C PRO A 444 -86.20 53.33 -16.63
N ALA A 445 -86.08 54.56 -16.12
CA ALA A 445 -86.99 55.19 -15.18
C ALA A 445 -88.32 55.56 -15.85
N ALA A 446 -89.45 55.20 -15.22
CA ALA A 446 -90.76 55.73 -15.52
C ALA A 446 -91.09 56.86 -14.53
N ALA A 447 -91.68 57.92 -15.06
CA ALA A 447 -92.03 59.15 -14.37
C ALA A 447 -93.46 59.10 -13.78
N ASP A 448 -93.58 59.76 -12.62
CA ASP A 448 -94.65 60.68 -12.19
C ASP A 448 -96.13 60.23 -12.15
N THR A 449 -96.73 60.27 -10.95
CA THR A 449 -98.00 61.00 -10.70
C THR A 449 -98.21 61.18 -9.19
N THR A 450 -98.25 62.44 -8.76
CA THR A 450 -98.86 62.95 -7.53
C THR A 450 -100.39 62.80 -7.55
N THR A 451 -101.04 62.46 -6.42
CA THR A 451 -102.21 63.19 -5.87
C THR A 451 -102.65 62.67 -4.48
N LYS A 452 -102.88 63.63 -3.57
CA LYS A 452 -103.59 63.58 -2.28
C LYS A 452 -105.09 63.24 -2.44
N PRO A 453 -105.84 62.89 -1.37
CA PRO A 453 -106.35 63.87 -0.39
C PRO A 453 -105.61 63.87 0.96
#